data_AF-A0A166FVR6-F1
#
_entry.id   AF-A0A166FVR6-F1
#
_cell.length_a   1.000
_cell.length_b   1.000
_cell.length_c   1.000
_cell.angle_alpha   90.00
_cell.angle_beta   90.00
_cell.angle_gamma   90.00
#
_symmetry.space_group_name_H-M   'P 1'
#
loop_
_entity.id
_entity.type
_entity.pdbx_description
1 polymer ?
#
loop_
_entity_poly.entity_id
_entity_poly.type
_entity_poly.pdbx_seq_one_letter_code
_entity_poly.pdbx_strand_id
1 'polypeptide(L)'
;MPMTSSEEAAAMLRSELETKPDAEDVLRRSNDTITWTAELAQAKAGKAQTSAINAATPQSTARKEARDARRKGEIEDMERRWWSYPPIMAAADDVIEVTFVDATGGDEIWDPERVPCCPTELFAHAAQRFRVSANKKYRHPFLPSYHFDLLHDGVRDAFDSFGSRTVGDVIDNRRDVRYVRNEKGRAHNQEKEKTPAKRVWPWDRASLLPSWCTTPDSWFEPTPPPGFAVPKVEGEQYYIKVPTLHIPCAGIRSPTIQPQIITRSLYLPVKECAGKVAVYPLQRDYVPLANRLVPSSLTVETARSLLGRPVQSYSGDGVARRVAIAWGLTLDDDGKLDWMHCVVVERKRQEDVVLDLKGQNRQFREGIIRENCAWVGAAMLEADMRASGNFKIEMGNNEQEEDQASLRQWTEKARRWIKNLNSEGVDKLVEVGQDGTLLAGDVELAKNNDEEFELCISSAKPGIWRVSSTVSTPIRFTWVREGTVDYDALPPSSGDPVSFADDDDSVKWEELGTFSVDSGAAGIFSQSVFSSFTLEGDRPYTVDTLVTAPMEGLGDPYVPGGIIVRGNDGGYVVEGTRDEDGRIVLIRMHETRED
;
A
#
# COMPACT_ATOMS: atom_id res chain seq x y z
N MET A 1 30.96 26.46 -4.76
CA MET A 1 31.39 25.86 -6.04
C MET A 1 30.81 26.70 -7.17
N PRO A 2 31.52 26.91 -8.28
CA PRO A 2 30.94 27.50 -9.48
C PRO A 2 29.76 26.65 -9.96
N MET A 3 28.68 27.29 -10.42
CA MET A 3 27.53 26.59 -10.98
C MET A 3 27.92 25.94 -12.32
N THR A 4 27.30 24.81 -12.65
CA THR A 4 27.41 24.24 -14.00
C THR A 4 26.62 25.08 -15.00
N SER A 5 26.96 25.03 -16.29
CA SER A 5 26.21 25.77 -17.33
C SER A 5 24.72 25.38 -17.36
N SER A 6 24.40 24.14 -17.03
CA SER A 6 23.01 23.66 -16.94
C SER A 6 22.28 24.19 -15.70
N GLU A 7 22.96 24.40 -14.58
CA GLU A 7 22.38 25.05 -13.39
C GLU A 7 22.12 26.54 -13.63
N GLU A 8 23.03 27.24 -14.30
CA GLU A 8 22.85 28.64 -14.68
C GLU A 8 21.68 28.80 -15.66
N ALA A 9 21.59 27.94 -16.68
CA ALA A 9 20.48 27.92 -17.62
C ALA A 9 19.14 27.61 -16.92
N ALA A 10 19.12 26.66 -15.98
CA ALA A 10 17.91 26.34 -15.20
C ALA A 10 17.47 27.52 -14.32
N ALA A 11 18.40 28.22 -13.68
CA ALA A 11 18.09 29.38 -12.85
C ALA A 11 17.57 30.57 -13.68
N MET A 12 18.15 30.80 -14.86
CA MET A 12 17.71 31.85 -15.79
C MET A 12 16.30 31.59 -16.31
N LEU A 13 16.05 30.40 -16.86
CA LEU A 13 14.75 30.03 -17.44
C LEU A 13 13.63 29.98 -16.39
N ARG A 14 13.96 29.67 -15.13
CA ARG A 14 13.04 29.79 -14.00
C ARG A 14 12.58 31.23 -13.81
N SER A 15 13.53 32.16 -13.74
CA SER A 15 13.22 33.59 -13.55
C SER A 15 12.32 34.10 -14.68
N GLU A 16 12.53 33.62 -15.91
CA GLU A 16 11.65 33.92 -17.04
C GLU A 16 10.25 33.31 -16.91
N LEU A 17 10.12 32.05 -16.45
CA LEU A 17 8.82 31.43 -16.15
C LEU A 17 8.05 32.17 -15.05
N GLU A 18 8.75 32.75 -14.08
CA GLU A 18 8.14 33.50 -12.97
C GLU A 18 7.72 34.92 -13.37
N THR A 19 8.28 35.49 -14.46
CA THR A 19 8.11 36.91 -14.81
C THR A 19 7.34 37.17 -16.11
N LYS A 20 7.17 36.20 -17.01
CA LYS A 20 6.58 36.41 -18.35
C LYS A 20 5.20 35.74 -18.56
N PRO A 21 4.35 36.30 -19.45
CA PRO A 21 3.05 35.72 -19.82
C PRO A 21 3.11 34.55 -20.83
N ASP A 22 4.22 34.37 -21.57
CA ASP A 22 4.37 33.28 -22.55
C ASP A 22 5.14 32.09 -21.97
N ALA A 23 4.47 31.34 -21.09
CA ALA A 23 5.05 30.16 -20.45
C ALA A 23 5.42 29.06 -21.46
N GLU A 24 4.80 29.04 -22.65
CA GLU A 24 4.98 27.96 -23.62
C GLU A 24 6.32 28.05 -24.35
N ASP A 25 6.72 29.24 -24.80
CA ASP A 25 8.04 29.48 -25.39
C ASP A 25 9.17 29.18 -24.39
N VAL A 26 9.01 29.61 -23.14
CA VAL A 26 10.02 29.36 -22.09
C VAL A 26 10.15 27.87 -21.79
N LEU A 27 9.04 27.12 -21.76
CA LEU A 27 9.07 25.66 -21.60
C LEU A 27 9.76 24.97 -22.79
N ARG A 28 9.51 25.41 -24.02
CA ARG A 28 10.17 24.87 -25.22
C ARG A 28 11.68 25.09 -25.18
N ARG A 29 12.12 26.34 -24.93
CA ARG A 29 13.55 26.66 -24.79
C ARG A 29 14.20 25.91 -23.62
N SER A 30 13.46 25.67 -22.54
CA SER A 30 13.95 24.85 -21.44
C SER A 30 14.27 23.41 -21.85
N ASN A 31 13.54 22.83 -22.81
CA ASN A 31 13.83 21.50 -23.33
C ASN A 31 15.05 21.50 -24.24
N ASP A 32 15.22 22.55 -25.04
CA ASP A 32 16.32 22.66 -25.99
C ASP A 32 17.65 23.00 -25.29
N THR A 33 17.60 23.72 -24.17
CA THR A 33 18.78 24.28 -23.50
C THR A 33 19.27 23.44 -22.32
N ILE A 34 18.37 22.81 -21.57
CA ILE A 34 18.74 22.10 -20.33
C ILE A 34 18.99 20.62 -20.61
N THR A 35 20.22 20.17 -20.40
CA THR A 35 20.52 18.74 -20.29
C THR A 35 20.22 18.27 -18.86
N TRP A 36 19.14 17.53 -18.69
CA TRP A 36 18.73 17.03 -17.37
C TRP A 36 19.62 15.86 -16.93
N THR A 37 20.41 16.07 -15.87
CA THR A 37 21.17 15.01 -15.17
C THR A 37 20.57 14.73 -13.79
N ALA A 38 20.94 13.59 -13.18
CA ALA A 38 20.51 13.28 -11.82
C ALA A 38 21.02 14.31 -10.79
N GLU A 39 22.22 14.83 -11.00
CA GLU A 39 22.83 15.88 -10.18
C GLU A 39 22.03 17.19 -10.27
N LEU A 40 21.72 17.65 -11.49
CA LEU A 40 20.92 18.85 -11.69
C LEU A 40 19.51 18.71 -11.09
N ALA A 41 18.87 17.55 -11.26
CA ALA A 41 17.54 17.28 -10.70
C ALA A 41 17.52 17.36 -9.16
N GLN A 42 18.64 17.08 -8.49
CA GLN A 42 18.79 17.19 -7.04
C GLN A 42 19.28 18.55 -6.57
N ALA A 43 19.99 19.29 -7.43
CA ALA A 43 20.47 20.64 -7.15
C ALA A 43 19.32 21.61 -6.89
N LYS A 44 19.61 22.68 -6.14
CA LYS A 44 18.63 23.74 -5.83
C LYS A 44 18.01 24.34 -7.09
N ALA A 45 18.82 24.56 -8.13
CA ALA A 45 18.37 25.12 -9.40
C ALA A 45 17.39 24.19 -10.13
N GLY A 46 17.71 22.90 -10.29
CA GLY A 46 16.81 21.95 -10.96
C GLY A 46 15.53 21.66 -10.18
N LYS A 47 15.58 21.61 -8.84
CA LYS A 47 14.38 21.53 -7.99
C LYS A 47 13.47 22.75 -8.18
N ALA A 48 14.06 23.95 -8.22
CA ALA A 48 13.31 25.16 -8.40
C ALA A 48 12.71 25.29 -9.81
N GLN A 49 13.46 24.92 -10.85
CA GLN A 49 12.96 24.85 -12.23
C GLN A 49 11.82 23.83 -12.35
N THR A 50 11.92 22.70 -11.66
CA THR A 50 10.83 21.71 -11.58
C THR A 50 9.57 22.32 -10.99
N SER A 51 9.68 23.03 -9.88
CA SER A 51 8.54 23.70 -9.26
C SER A 51 7.92 24.72 -10.20
N ALA A 52 8.73 25.50 -10.94
CA ALA A 52 8.24 26.44 -11.94
C ALA A 52 7.52 25.75 -13.11
N ILE A 53 8.09 24.69 -13.68
CA ILE A 53 7.42 23.85 -14.71
C ILE A 53 6.10 23.28 -14.18
N ASN A 54 6.03 22.96 -12.88
CA ASN A 54 4.81 22.46 -12.24
C ASN A 54 3.77 23.55 -11.92
N ALA A 55 4.20 24.79 -11.71
CA ALA A 55 3.31 25.93 -11.46
C ALA A 55 2.77 26.56 -12.76
N ALA A 56 3.50 26.40 -13.88
CA ALA A 56 3.09 26.93 -15.18
C ALA A 56 1.72 26.38 -15.60
N THR A 57 0.76 27.29 -15.79
CA THR A 57 -0.64 27.01 -16.17
C THR A 57 -0.90 27.68 -17.53
N PRO A 58 -1.60 27.05 -18.49
CA PRO A 58 -2.31 25.75 -18.43
C PRO A 58 -1.43 24.50 -18.59
N GLN A 59 -2.03 23.31 -18.50
CA GLN A 59 -1.41 22.05 -18.95
C GLN A 59 -1.21 22.10 -20.48
N SER A 60 -0.14 22.76 -20.93
CA SER A 60 0.25 22.80 -22.33
C SER A 60 1.04 21.56 -22.74
N THR A 61 1.07 21.27 -24.04
CA THR A 61 1.91 20.23 -24.65
C THR A 61 3.39 20.42 -24.26
N ALA A 62 3.88 21.66 -24.24
CA ALA A 62 5.25 21.98 -23.85
C ALA A 62 5.59 21.56 -22.40
N ARG A 63 4.62 21.68 -21.47
CA ARG A 63 4.81 21.22 -20.08
C ARG A 63 4.93 19.70 -19.98
N LYS A 64 4.16 18.97 -20.80
CA LYS A 64 4.26 17.50 -20.90
C LYS A 64 5.63 17.12 -21.48
N GLU A 65 6.01 17.73 -22.60
CA GLU A 65 7.31 17.52 -23.24
C GLU A 65 8.47 17.78 -22.29
N ALA A 66 8.40 18.84 -21.48
CA ALA A 66 9.46 19.15 -20.51
C ALA A 66 9.60 18.13 -19.39
N ARG A 67 8.47 17.61 -18.91
CA ARG A 67 8.46 16.50 -17.95
C ARG A 67 9.03 15.23 -18.56
N ASP A 68 8.67 14.94 -19.81
CA ASP A 68 9.13 13.75 -20.52
C ASP A 68 10.62 13.84 -20.84
N ALA A 69 11.12 15.00 -21.29
CA ALA A 69 12.54 15.25 -21.55
C ALA A 69 13.39 15.12 -20.28
N ARG A 70 12.94 15.71 -19.17
CA ARG A 70 13.60 15.54 -17.86
C ARG A 70 13.65 14.07 -17.46
N ARG A 71 12.51 13.39 -17.52
CA ARG A 71 12.39 11.99 -17.14
C ARG A 71 13.33 11.12 -17.98
N LYS A 72 13.40 11.38 -19.29
CA LYS A 72 14.33 10.73 -20.22
C LYS A 72 15.79 10.97 -19.81
N GLY A 73 16.18 12.21 -19.50
CA GLY A 73 17.55 12.50 -19.03
C GLY A 73 17.89 11.80 -17.71
N GLU A 74 16.98 11.75 -16.75
CA GLU A 74 17.15 10.99 -15.49
C GLU A 74 17.34 9.49 -15.75
N ILE A 75 16.59 8.92 -16.70
CA ILE A 75 16.72 7.52 -17.12
C ILE A 75 18.06 7.28 -17.80
N GLU A 76 18.46 8.10 -18.77
CA GLU A 76 19.71 7.93 -19.51
C GLU A 76 20.94 8.03 -18.60
N ASP A 77 20.95 8.96 -17.65
CA ASP A 77 21.97 9.05 -16.61
C ASP A 77 22.03 7.78 -15.77
N MET A 78 20.87 7.31 -15.35
CA MET A 78 20.75 6.13 -14.52
C MET A 78 21.15 4.86 -15.28
N GLU A 79 20.75 4.67 -16.53
CA GLU A 79 21.19 3.57 -17.38
C GLU A 79 22.71 3.59 -17.57
N ARG A 80 23.29 4.77 -17.77
CA ARG A 80 24.74 4.95 -17.84
C ARG A 80 25.41 4.52 -16.55
N ARG A 81 24.90 4.93 -15.38
CA ARG A 81 25.46 4.53 -14.09
C ARG A 81 25.30 3.04 -13.81
N TRP A 82 24.16 2.45 -14.16
CA TRP A 82 23.83 1.08 -13.81
C TRP A 82 24.41 0.05 -14.76
N TRP A 83 24.51 0.39 -16.05
CA TRP A 83 24.80 -0.56 -17.12
C TRP A 83 26.05 -0.22 -17.92
N SER A 84 26.77 0.85 -17.59
CA SER A 84 28.07 1.13 -18.23
C SER A 84 29.07 0.01 -17.93
N TYR A 85 29.78 -0.38 -18.99
CA TYR A 85 30.85 -1.36 -18.93
C TYR A 85 32.17 -0.64 -19.26
N PRO A 86 32.91 -0.14 -18.24
CA PRO A 86 34.14 0.62 -18.48
C PRO A 86 35.15 -0.21 -19.30
N PRO A 87 35.69 0.34 -20.41
CA PRO A 87 36.65 -0.39 -21.24
C PRO A 87 37.96 -0.63 -20.47
N ILE A 88 38.64 -1.73 -20.79
CA ILE A 88 39.98 -2.01 -20.29
C ILE A 88 40.96 -1.31 -21.23
N MET A 89 41.71 -0.35 -20.69
CA MET A 89 42.64 0.48 -21.49
C MET A 89 44.06 -0.11 -21.59
N ALA A 90 44.29 -1.27 -20.97
CA ALA A 90 45.59 -1.93 -20.93
C ALA A 90 45.90 -2.74 -22.18
N ALA A 91 47.17 -3.08 -22.40
CA ALA A 91 47.56 -4.03 -23.44
C ALA A 91 46.99 -5.42 -23.15
N ALA A 92 46.77 -6.23 -24.18
CA ALA A 92 46.17 -7.56 -24.03
C ALA A 92 46.96 -8.47 -23.06
N ASP A 93 48.27 -8.33 -23.03
CA ASP A 93 49.17 -9.12 -22.17
C ASP A 93 49.08 -8.72 -20.68
N ASP A 94 48.55 -7.53 -20.38
CA ASP A 94 48.36 -7.01 -19.02
C ASP A 94 46.96 -7.31 -18.45
N VAL A 95 46.08 -7.94 -19.25
CA VAL A 95 44.72 -8.29 -18.82
C VAL A 95 44.75 -9.56 -17.99
N ILE A 96 44.25 -9.46 -16.76
CA ILE A 96 44.02 -10.57 -15.86
C ILE A 96 42.53 -10.82 -15.67
N GLU A 97 42.18 -12.00 -15.17
CA GLU A 97 40.82 -12.35 -14.79
C GLU A 97 40.74 -12.43 -13.26
N VAL A 98 39.81 -11.66 -12.68
CA VAL A 98 39.47 -11.70 -11.26
C VAL A 98 38.11 -12.35 -11.09
N THR A 99 38.02 -13.31 -10.19
CA THR A 99 36.81 -14.07 -9.89
C THR A 99 36.13 -13.48 -8.65
N PHE A 100 34.92 -12.96 -8.80
CA PHE A 100 34.10 -12.50 -7.70
C PHE A 100 33.26 -13.66 -7.16
N VAL A 101 33.43 -13.98 -5.88
CA VAL A 101 32.79 -15.12 -5.20
C VAL A 101 31.78 -14.61 -4.17
N ASP A 102 30.51 -14.98 -4.34
CA ASP A 102 29.44 -14.59 -3.40
C ASP A 102 29.63 -15.27 -2.04
N ALA A 103 29.59 -14.48 -0.98
CA ALA A 103 29.68 -14.90 0.41
C ALA A 103 28.52 -14.34 1.26
N THR A 104 27.42 -13.89 0.62
CA THR A 104 26.27 -13.24 1.29
C THR A 104 25.58 -14.15 2.30
N GLY A 105 25.65 -15.47 2.12
CA GLY A 105 24.87 -16.45 2.89
C GLY A 105 23.39 -16.46 2.51
N GLY A 106 22.62 -17.41 3.05
CA GLY A 106 21.19 -17.59 2.80
C GLY A 106 20.86 -18.51 1.62
N ASP A 107 19.60 -18.49 1.20
CA ASP A 107 19.04 -19.42 0.21
C ASP A 107 19.41 -19.09 -1.25
N GLU A 108 20.00 -17.92 -1.50
CA GLU A 108 20.44 -17.50 -2.83
C GLU A 108 21.95 -17.30 -2.80
N ILE A 109 22.69 -18.11 -3.57
CA ILE A 109 24.13 -17.98 -3.76
C ILE A 109 24.37 -17.81 -5.25
N TRP A 110 25.08 -16.76 -5.64
CA TRP A 110 25.44 -16.53 -7.05
C TRP A 110 26.69 -17.31 -7.44
N ASP A 111 26.69 -17.84 -8.67
CA ASP A 111 27.88 -18.50 -9.21
C ASP A 111 29.05 -17.49 -9.32
N PRO A 112 30.31 -17.96 -9.21
CA PRO A 112 31.47 -17.09 -9.33
C PRO A 112 31.49 -16.33 -10.66
N GLU A 113 31.68 -15.01 -10.59
CA GLU A 113 31.69 -14.13 -11.75
C GLU A 113 33.11 -13.70 -12.10
N ARG A 114 33.58 -14.13 -13.28
CA ARG A 114 34.89 -13.80 -13.81
C ARG A 114 34.83 -12.48 -14.56
N VAL A 115 35.70 -11.54 -14.19
CA VAL A 115 35.74 -10.20 -14.77
C VAL A 115 37.15 -9.89 -15.26
N PRO A 116 37.29 -9.54 -16.55
CA PRO A 116 38.58 -9.10 -17.06
C PRO A 116 38.91 -7.71 -16.49
N CYS A 117 40.17 -7.54 -16.12
CA CYS A 117 40.70 -6.31 -15.54
C CYS A 117 42.21 -6.19 -15.75
N CYS A 118 42.77 -5.03 -15.39
CA CYS A 118 44.21 -4.77 -15.38
C CYS A 118 44.64 -4.43 -13.94
N PRO A 119 45.77 -4.95 -13.43
CA PRO A 119 46.23 -4.64 -12.08
C PRO A 119 46.37 -3.15 -11.78
N THR A 120 46.67 -2.33 -12.78
CA THR A 120 46.91 -0.88 -12.63
C THR A 120 45.66 -0.02 -12.78
N GLU A 121 44.52 -0.59 -13.20
CA GLU A 121 43.27 0.18 -13.31
C GLU A 121 42.61 0.36 -11.93
N LEU A 122 41.72 1.35 -11.80
CA LEU A 122 40.95 1.57 -10.58
C LEU A 122 39.99 0.40 -10.29
N PHE A 123 39.94 -0.05 -9.04
CA PHE A 123 39.04 -1.12 -8.61
C PHE A 123 37.57 -0.79 -8.89
N ALA A 124 37.17 0.49 -8.84
CA ALA A 124 35.82 0.93 -9.21
C ALA A 124 35.40 0.46 -10.62
N HIS A 125 36.33 0.40 -11.58
CA HIS A 125 36.02 -0.06 -12.94
C HIS A 125 35.78 -1.57 -13.00
N ALA A 126 36.64 -2.36 -12.36
CA ALA A 126 36.47 -3.81 -12.26
C ALA A 126 35.18 -4.17 -11.48
N ALA A 127 34.94 -3.50 -10.36
CA ALA A 127 33.71 -3.62 -9.59
C ALA A 127 32.46 -3.27 -10.41
N GLN A 128 32.49 -2.20 -11.21
CA GLN A 128 31.38 -1.85 -12.10
C GLN A 128 31.13 -2.93 -13.15
N ARG A 129 32.17 -3.47 -13.80
CA ARG A 129 32.02 -4.58 -14.76
C ARG A 129 31.43 -5.83 -14.10
N PHE A 130 31.87 -6.16 -12.88
CA PHE A 130 31.28 -7.21 -12.05
C PHE A 130 29.78 -6.95 -11.79
N ARG A 131 29.44 -5.77 -11.28
CA ARG A 131 28.05 -5.36 -10.98
C ARG A 131 27.15 -5.53 -12.20
N VAL A 132 27.59 -5.09 -13.38
CA VAL A 132 26.83 -5.23 -14.63
C VAL A 132 26.67 -6.70 -15.02
N SER A 133 27.75 -7.48 -14.99
CA SER A 133 27.71 -8.92 -15.33
C SER A 133 26.75 -9.68 -14.43
N ALA A 134 26.90 -9.52 -13.11
CA ALA A 134 26.09 -10.21 -12.12
C ALA A 134 24.62 -9.80 -12.21
N ASN A 135 24.32 -8.49 -12.30
CA ASN A 135 22.93 -8.03 -12.40
C ASN A 135 22.23 -8.48 -13.68
N LYS A 136 22.93 -8.57 -14.81
CA LYS A 136 22.37 -9.12 -16.06
C LYS A 136 21.91 -10.57 -15.91
N LYS A 137 22.57 -11.35 -15.05
CA LYS A 137 22.28 -12.76 -14.79
C LYS A 137 21.21 -12.96 -13.72
N TYR A 138 21.31 -12.24 -12.60
CA TYR A 138 20.59 -12.60 -11.37
C TYR A 138 19.54 -11.60 -10.89
N ARG A 139 19.41 -10.45 -11.55
CA ARG A 139 18.51 -9.38 -11.11
C ARG A 139 17.68 -8.80 -12.24
N HIS A 140 16.59 -8.14 -11.84
CA HIS A 140 15.75 -7.38 -12.75
C HIS A 140 16.42 -6.02 -13.06
N PRO A 141 16.38 -5.49 -14.30
CA PRO A 141 17.01 -4.20 -14.62
C PRO A 141 16.46 -3.00 -13.83
N PHE A 142 15.25 -3.11 -13.28
CA PHE A 142 14.68 -2.08 -12.41
C PHE A 142 14.93 -2.33 -10.91
N LEU A 143 15.48 -3.47 -10.53
CA LEU A 143 15.86 -3.79 -9.14
C LEU A 143 17.25 -4.47 -9.09
N PRO A 144 18.32 -3.85 -9.64
CA PRO A 144 19.63 -4.44 -9.55
C PRO A 144 20.24 -4.21 -8.17
N SER A 145 21.21 -5.04 -7.81
CA SER A 145 22.02 -4.91 -6.61
C SER A 145 23.13 -3.90 -6.89
N TYR A 146 23.18 -2.81 -6.11
CA TYR A 146 24.20 -1.75 -6.26
C TYR A 146 25.33 -1.85 -5.24
N HIS A 147 24.99 -2.24 -4.03
CA HIS A 147 25.91 -2.18 -2.90
C HIS A 147 26.39 -3.58 -2.59
N PHE A 148 27.71 -3.70 -2.64
CA PHE A 148 28.45 -4.91 -2.35
C PHE A 148 29.54 -4.52 -1.38
N ASP A 149 29.79 -5.38 -0.42
CA ASP A 149 30.86 -5.24 0.54
C ASP A 149 31.92 -6.29 0.23
N LEU A 150 33.17 -5.86 0.17
CA LEU A 150 34.35 -6.69 0.01
C LEU A 150 34.67 -7.36 1.35
N LEU A 151 34.98 -8.65 1.32
CA LEU A 151 35.54 -9.36 2.47
C LEU A 151 37.06 -9.40 2.32
N HIS A 152 37.74 -8.50 3.02
CA HIS A 152 39.20 -8.37 3.00
C HIS A 152 39.76 -8.58 4.41
N ASP A 153 40.59 -9.60 4.58
CA ASP A 153 41.22 -9.97 5.86
C ASP A 153 40.26 -10.08 7.07
N GLY A 154 39.07 -10.61 6.80
CA GLY A 154 38.02 -10.80 7.81
C GLY A 154 37.21 -9.53 8.12
N VAL A 155 37.56 -8.40 7.50
CA VAL A 155 36.81 -7.14 7.59
C VAL A 155 35.86 -7.02 6.39
N ARG A 156 34.69 -6.44 6.66
CA ARG A 156 33.66 -6.17 5.66
C ARG A 156 33.62 -4.67 5.38
N ASP A 157 33.98 -4.30 4.17
CA ASP A 157 34.06 -2.89 3.73
C ASP A 157 33.32 -2.68 2.42
N ALA A 158 32.59 -1.57 2.27
CA ALA A 158 31.86 -1.28 1.03
C ALA A 158 32.81 -1.16 -0.18
N PHE A 159 32.42 -1.69 -1.35
CA PHE A 159 33.22 -1.57 -2.59
C PHE A 159 33.65 -0.13 -2.89
N ASP A 160 32.79 0.83 -2.57
CA ASP A 160 33.03 2.25 -2.84
C ASP A 160 34.21 2.81 -2.01
N SER A 161 34.56 2.21 -0.86
CA SER A 161 35.75 2.61 -0.07
C SER A 161 37.07 2.26 -0.75
N PHE A 162 37.05 1.31 -1.70
CA PHE A 162 38.21 0.90 -2.50
C PHE A 162 38.24 1.56 -3.88
N GLY A 163 37.25 2.39 -4.23
CA GLY A 163 37.07 2.87 -5.60
C GLY A 163 38.26 3.63 -6.19
N SER A 164 39.06 4.29 -5.35
CA SER A 164 40.27 5.03 -5.75
C SER A 164 41.56 4.20 -5.75
N ARG A 165 41.55 2.97 -5.23
CA ARG A 165 42.70 2.06 -5.23
C ARG A 165 42.79 1.31 -6.56
N THR A 166 43.98 0.84 -6.91
CA THR A 166 44.13 -0.02 -8.09
C THR A 166 43.61 -1.43 -7.82
N VAL A 167 43.28 -2.19 -8.88
CA VAL A 167 42.89 -3.59 -8.74
C VAL A 167 43.98 -4.37 -8.02
N GLY A 168 45.24 -4.20 -8.41
CA GLY A 168 46.40 -4.86 -7.79
C GLY A 168 46.53 -4.56 -6.30
N ASP A 169 46.26 -3.32 -5.88
CA ASP A 169 46.28 -2.96 -4.45
C ASP A 169 45.18 -3.67 -3.65
N VAL A 170 44.01 -3.91 -4.26
CA VAL A 170 42.84 -4.47 -3.59
C VAL A 170 42.90 -6.01 -3.55
N ILE A 171 43.31 -6.64 -4.66
CA ILE A 171 43.37 -8.10 -4.76
C ILE A 171 44.71 -8.66 -4.27
N ASP A 172 45.75 -7.82 -4.18
CA ASP A 172 47.13 -8.22 -3.93
C ASP A 172 47.57 -9.31 -4.93
N ASN A 173 47.85 -10.54 -4.46
CA ASN A 173 48.19 -11.69 -5.31
C ASN A 173 47.03 -12.69 -5.46
N ARG A 174 45.85 -12.37 -4.95
CA ARG A 174 44.66 -13.24 -5.01
C ARG A 174 43.93 -12.99 -6.32
N ARG A 175 43.46 -14.06 -6.97
CA ARG A 175 42.54 -13.95 -8.12
C ARG A 175 41.08 -14.04 -7.72
N ASP A 176 40.81 -14.42 -6.48
CA ASP A 176 39.45 -14.60 -5.98
C ASP A 176 39.12 -13.50 -4.96
N VAL A 177 38.04 -12.78 -5.24
CA VAL A 177 37.53 -11.67 -4.45
C VAL A 177 36.19 -12.09 -3.85
N ARG A 178 36.14 -12.23 -2.52
CA ARG A 178 34.90 -12.59 -1.82
C ARG A 178 34.09 -11.33 -1.51
N TYR A 179 32.78 -11.37 -1.73
CA TYR A 179 31.90 -10.24 -1.48
C TYR A 179 30.59 -10.63 -0.80
N VAL A 180 29.94 -9.67 -0.17
CA VAL A 180 28.59 -9.79 0.41
C VAL A 180 27.68 -8.76 -0.26
N ARG A 181 26.50 -9.17 -0.69
CA ARG A 181 25.47 -8.28 -1.22
C ARG A 181 24.84 -7.49 -0.07
N ASN A 182 24.76 -6.18 -0.19
CA ASN A 182 24.20 -5.29 0.82
C ASN A 182 22.84 -4.74 0.35
N GLU A 183 21.88 -5.64 0.15
CA GLU A 183 20.54 -5.30 -0.38
C GLU A 183 19.57 -4.75 0.68
N LYS A 184 19.91 -4.91 1.97
CA LYS A 184 19.12 -4.38 3.09
C LYS A 184 19.68 -3.06 3.64
N GLY A 185 20.84 -2.63 3.16
CA GLY A 185 21.51 -1.42 3.64
C GLY A 185 20.74 -0.15 3.30
N ARG A 186 20.94 0.90 4.12
CA ARG A 186 20.32 2.22 3.92
C ARG A 186 20.59 2.80 2.52
N ALA A 187 21.82 2.66 2.02
CA ALA A 187 22.21 3.14 0.69
C ALA A 187 21.42 2.43 -0.42
N HIS A 188 21.25 1.10 -0.31
CA HIS A 188 20.45 0.32 -1.26
C HIS A 188 19.00 0.76 -1.27
N ASN A 189 18.39 0.93 -0.09
CA ASN A 189 17.02 1.40 0.01
C ASN A 189 16.84 2.79 -0.63
N GLN A 190 17.80 3.69 -0.46
CA GLN A 190 17.78 5.00 -1.11
C GLN A 190 17.86 4.92 -2.65
N GLU A 191 18.69 4.05 -3.21
CA GLU A 191 18.73 3.83 -4.66
C GLU A 191 17.47 3.11 -5.16
N LYS A 192 16.91 2.18 -4.38
CA LYS A 192 15.63 1.51 -4.66
C LYS A 192 14.47 2.51 -4.72
N GLU A 193 14.47 3.59 -3.95
CA GLU A 193 13.49 4.68 -4.08
C GLU A 193 13.62 5.48 -5.39
N LYS A 194 14.81 5.47 -6.00
CA LYS A 194 15.09 6.22 -7.23
C LYS A 194 14.82 5.41 -8.50
N THR A 195 14.51 4.13 -8.39
CA THR A 195 14.31 3.24 -9.54
C THR A 195 13.19 3.71 -10.48
N PRO A 196 13.32 3.50 -11.81
CA PRO A 196 12.25 3.76 -12.77
C PRO A 196 10.98 3.02 -12.41
N ALA A 197 11.08 1.85 -11.77
CA ALA A 197 9.90 1.10 -11.38
C ALA A 197 9.01 1.81 -10.35
N LYS A 198 9.53 2.79 -9.60
CA LYS A 198 8.70 3.63 -8.72
C LYS A 198 8.24 4.94 -9.37
N ARG A 199 8.85 5.31 -10.50
CA ARG A 199 8.63 6.60 -11.18
C ARG A 199 7.77 6.49 -12.43
N VAL A 200 7.84 5.33 -13.10
CA VAL A 200 7.27 5.05 -14.42
C VAL A 200 6.20 3.99 -14.30
N TRP A 201 5.04 4.20 -14.93
CA TRP A 201 3.97 3.21 -14.99
C TRP A 201 4.40 1.95 -15.74
N PRO A 202 3.90 0.75 -15.37
CA PRO A 202 4.27 -0.50 -16.04
C PRO A 202 4.17 -0.47 -17.57
N TRP A 203 3.10 0.12 -18.11
CA TRP A 203 2.86 0.21 -19.55
C TRP A 203 3.79 1.19 -20.28
N ASP A 204 4.46 2.10 -19.57
CA ASP A 204 5.42 3.06 -20.15
C ASP A 204 6.89 2.59 -20.04
N ARG A 205 7.16 1.41 -19.47
CA ARG A 205 8.53 0.93 -19.20
C ARG A 205 9.22 0.29 -20.39
N ALA A 206 8.52 0.06 -21.50
CA ALA A 206 9.05 -0.64 -22.67
C ALA A 206 10.36 -0.01 -23.19
N SER A 207 10.41 1.32 -23.24
CA SER A 207 11.57 2.08 -23.71
C SER A 207 12.73 2.14 -22.72
N LEU A 208 12.52 1.67 -21.48
CA LEU A 208 13.50 1.74 -20.39
C LEU A 208 14.16 0.40 -20.10
N LEU A 209 13.68 -0.68 -20.73
CA LEU A 209 14.31 -1.97 -20.61
C LEU A 209 15.52 -2.00 -21.55
N PRO A 210 16.72 -2.36 -21.02
CA PRO A 210 17.86 -2.54 -21.88
C PRO A 210 17.60 -3.61 -22.95
N SER A 211 18.18 -3.45 -24.14
CA SER A 211 17.97 -4.36 -25.27
C SER A 211 18.35 -5.83 -24.99
N TRP A 212 19.23 -6.07 -24.01
CA TRP A 212 19.60 -7.41 -23.56
C TRP A 212 18.58 -8.07 -22.63
N CYS A 213 17.60 -7.32 -22.13
CA CYS A 213 16.57 -7.80 -21.22
C CYS A 213 15.28 -8.03 -21.99
N THR A 214 15.19 -9.19 -22.64
CA THR A 214 14.01 -9.61 -23.40
C THR A 214 13.19 -10.64 -22.63
N THR A 215 11.89 -10.69 -22.91
CA THR A 215 11.01 -11.71 -22.34
C THR A 215 11.32 -13.06 -22.99
N PRO A 216 11.68 -14.10 -22.21
CA PRO A 216 11.94 -15.44 -22.73
C PRO A 216 10.74 -16.01 -23.47
N ASP A 217 10.99 -16.69 -24.60
CA ASP A 217 9.93 -17.37 -25.36
C ASP A 217 9.38 -18.61 -24.64
N SER A 218 10.08 -19.11 -23.61
CA SER A 218 9.61 -20.19 -22.75
C SER A 218 8.50 -19.76 -21.78
N TRP A 219 8.25 -18.46 -21.62
CA TRP A 219 7.18 -17.98 -20.74
C TRP A 219 5.81 -18.21 -21.39
N PHE A 220 4.86 -18.58 -20.55
CA PHE A 220 3.50 -18.93 -20.94
C PHE A 220 2.75 -17.70 -21.47
N GLU A 221 2.17 -17.78 -22.66
CA GLU A 221 1.29 -16.71 -23.14
C GLU A 221 -0.11 -16.88 -22.50
N PRO A 222 -0.55 -15.94 -21.66
CA PRO A 222 -1.82 -16.05 -20.95
C PRO A 222 -3.00 -15.83 -21.90
N THR A 223 -4.15 -16.42 -21.55
CA THR A 223 -5.40 -16.11 -22.25
C THR A 223 -5.90 -14.73 -21.80
N PRO A 224 -6.17 -13.79 -22.72
CA PRO A 224 -6.72 -12.48 -22.36
C PRO A 224 -8.01 -12.60 -21.53
N PRO A 225 -8.27 -11.70 -20.56
CA PRO A 225 -9.57 -11.63 -19.92
C PRO A 225 -10.65 -11.25 -20.96
N PRO A 226 -11.91 -11.69 -20.79
CA PRO A 226 -13.00 -11.42 -21.75
C PRO A 226 -13.12 -9.93 -22.13
N GLY A 227 -12.95 -9.04 -21.15
CA GLY A 227 -13.02 -7.59 -21.28
C GLY A 227 -11.89 -6.95 -22.08
N PHE A 228 -10.81 -7.68 -22.39
CA PHE A 228 -9.68 -7.11 -23.13
C PHE A 228 -10.04 -6.69 -24.56
N ALA A 229 -11.00 -7.38 -25.18
CA ALA A 229 -11.46 -7.05 -26.54
C ALA A 229 -12.47 -5.89 -26.58
N VAL A 230 -12.93 -5.38 -25.43
CA VAL A 230 -13.92 -4.31 -25.36
C VAL A 230 -13.28 -2.98 -25.79
N PRO A 231 -13.98 -2.17 -26.61
CA PRO A 231 -13.51 -0.83 -26.97
C PRO A 231 -13.20 0.04 -25.75
N LYS A 232 -12.16 0.86 -25.86
CA LYS A 232 -11.83 1.83 -24.82
C LYS A 232 -12.86 2.96 -24.84
N VAL A 233 -13.46 3.22 -23.68
CA VAL A 233 -14.42 4.31 -23.47
C VAL A 233 -13.88 5.17 -22.33
N GLU A 234 -13.86 6.50 -22.53
CA GLU A 234 -13.39 7.43 -21.50
C GLU A 234 -14.25 7.30 -20.24
N GLY A 235 -13.60 7.27 -19.07
CA GLY A 235 -14.28 7.09 -17.79
C GLY A 235 -14.66 5.64 -17.46
N GLU A 236 -14.53 4.69 -18.39
CA GLU A 236 -14.78 3.27 -18.11
C GLU A 236 -13.49 2.49 -17.85
N GLN A 237 -13.61 1.41 -17.07
CA GLN A 237 -12.49 0.48 -16.86
C GLN A 237 -12.17 -0.30 -18.13
N TYR A 238 -10.91 -0.48 -18.48
CA TYR A 238 -10.46 -1.37 -19.55
C TYR A 238 -9.14 -2.05 -19.17
N TYR A 239 -8.62 -2.94 -20.02
CA TYR A 239 -7.38 -3.65 -19.79
C TYR A 239 -6.24 -3.13 -20.68
N ILE A 240 -5.05 -2.96 -20.09
CA ILE A 240 -3.80 -2.80 -20.85
C ILE A 240 -2.97 -4.07 -20.71
N LYS A 241 -2.54 -4.62 -21.85
CA LYS A 241 -1.57 -5.73 -21.88
C LYS A 241 -0.16 -5.17 -21.63
N VAL A 242 0.50 -5.65 -20.58
CA VAL A 242 1.83 -5.24 -20.18
C VAL A 242 2.73 -6.49 -20.12
N PRO A 243 3.91 -6.51 -20.76
CA PRO A 243 4.85 -7.61 -20.59
C PRO A 243 5.22 -7.78 -19.11
N THR A 244 5.28 -9.03 -18.63
CA THR A 244 5.55 -9.32 -17.20
C THR A 244 6.89 -8.74 -16.75
N LEU A 245 7.88 -8.71 -17.64
CA LEU A 245 9.20 -8.10 -17.42
C LEU A 245 9.16 -6.57 -17.19
N HIS A 246 8.04 -5.90 -17.43
CA HIS A 246 7.90 -4.49 -17.07
C HIS A 246 7.56 -4.31 -15.59
N ILE A 247 7.18 -5.39 -14.89
CA ILE A 247 6.85 -5.38 -13.48
C ILE A 247 7.96 -6.10 -12.73
N PRO A 248 8.90 -5.39 -12.07
CA PRO A 248 9.97 -6.02 -11.33
C PRO A 248 9.47 -6.69 -10.05
N CYS A 249 9.04 -7.93 -10.18
CA CYS A 249 8.79 -8.82 -9.06
C CYS A 249 10.09 -9.55 -8.66
N ALA A 250 10.24 -9.86 -7.37
CA ALA A 250 11.43 -10.49 -6.78
C ALA A 250 11.83 -11.82 -7.46
N GLY A 251 10.88 -12.55 -8.06
CA GLY A 251 11.11 -13.86 -8.67
C GLY A 251 11.39 -13.88 -10.17
N ILE A 252 11.27 -12.77 -10.91
CA ILE A 252 11.30 -12.80 -12.39
C ILE A 252 12.69 -13.13 -12.96
N ARG A 253 13.76 -12.97 -12.18
CA ARG A 253 15.15 -13.31 -12.56
C ARG A 253 16.02 -13.86 -11.42
N SER A 254 15.43 -14.24 -10.29
CA SER A 254 16.21 -14.91 -9.25
C SER A 254 16.31 -16.40 -9.57
N PRO A 255 17.52 -16.98 -9.68
CA PRO A 255 17.69 -18.41 -9.94
C PRO A 255 17.10 -19.30 -8.83
N THR A 256 16.77 -18.73 -7.66
CA THR A 256 16.28 -19.49 -6.50
C THR A 256 14.81 -19.26 -6.19
N ILE A 257 14.17 -18.26 -6.80
CA ILE A 257 12.76 -17.88 -6.56
C ILE A 257 11.95 -18.03 -7.84
N GLN A 258 12.59 -18.37 -8.97
CA GLN A 258 11.92 -18.41 -10.26
C GLN A 258 10.77 -19.43 -10.24
N PRO A 259 9.51 -18.98 -10.39
CA PRO A 259 8.40 -19.89 -10.57
C PRO A 259 8.65 -20.74 -11.83
N GLN A 260 8.30 -22.02 -11.81
CA GLN A 260 8.50 -22.89 -12.96
C GLN A 260 7.62 -22.47 -14.15
N ILE A 261 6.47 -21.83 -13.87
CA ILE A 261 5.57 -21.29 -14.88
C ILE A 261 5.46 -19.78 -14.65
N ILE A 262 5.86 -19.00 -15.65
CA ILE A 262 5.78 -17.53 -15.63
C ILE A 262 4.97 -17.09 -16.84
N THR A 263 4.04 -16.16 -16.64
CA THR A 263 3.29 -15.57 -17.77
C THR A 263 4.14 -14.55 -18.52
N ARG A 264 3.99 -14.48 -19.85
CA ARG A 264 4.66 -13.53 -20.73
C ARG A 264 4.12 -12.11 -20.57
N SER A 265 2.83 -11.99 -20.28
CA SER A 265 2.13 -10.72 -20.17
C SER A 265 1.13 -10.71 -19.02
N LEU A 266 0.74 -9.51 -18.61
CA LEU A 266 -0.23 -9.20 -17.57
C LEU A 266 -1.29 -8.27 -18.14
N TYR A 267 -2.55 -8.44 -17.75
CA TYR A 267 -3.67 -7.60 -18.15
C TYR A 267 -4.05 -6.71 -16.97
N LEU A 268 -3.55 -5.47 -16.99
CA LEU A 268 -3.76 -4.51 -15.91
C LEU A 268 -5.09 -3.78 -16.11
N PRO A 269 -5.99 -3.78 -15.12
CA PRO A 269 -7.20 -2.98 -15.17
C PRO A 269 -6.86 -1.52 -14.93
N VAL A 270 -7.27 -0.67 -15.85
CA VAL A 270 -7.03 0.78 -15.84
C VAL A 270 -8.30 1.53 -16.17
N LYS A 271 -8.31 2.83 -15.92
CA LYS A 271 -9.34 3.76 -16.34
C LYS A 271 -8.68 5.02 -16.87
N GLU A 272 -9.28 5.60 -17.92
CA GLU A 272 -8.84 6.88 -18.46
C GLU A 272 -9.73 8.00 -17.92
N CYS A 273 -9.12 9.01 -17.30
CA CYS A 273 -9.79 10.18 -16.76
C CYS A 273 -9.05 11.43 -17.25
N ALA A 274 -9.72 12.29 -18.05
CA ALA A 274 -9.15 13.53 -18.57
C ALA A 274 -7.81 13.31 -19.31
N GLY A 275 -7.78 12.32 -20.21
CA GLY A 275 -6.61 11.95 -21.00
C GLY A 275 -5.45 11.35 -20.20
N LYS A 276 -5.68 10.91 -18.95
CA LYS A 276 -4.69 10.23 -18.12
C LYS A 276 -5.15 8.83 -17.78
N VAL A 277 -4.27 7.85 -18.01
CA VAL A 277 -4.47 6.46 -17.60
C VAL A 277 -4.06 6.30 -16.14
N ALA A 278 -4.95 5.75 -15.33
CA ALA A 278 -4.70 5.36 -13.94
C ALA A 278 -5.10 3.90 -13.71
N VAL A 279 -4.48 3.25 -12.73
CA VAL A 279 -4.90 1.91 -12.29
C VAL A 279 -6.31 2.00 -11.72
N TYR A 280 -7.17 1.07 -12.09
CA TYR A 280 -8.54 1.01 -11.58
C TYR A 280 -8.53 0.47 -10.15
N PRO A 281 -9.15 1.16 -9.17
CA PRO A 281 -9.18 0.70 -7.77
C PRO A 281 -10.08 -0.53 -7.63
N LEU A 282 -9.62 -1.52 -6.87
CA LEU A 282 -10.33 -2.79 -6.69
C LEU A 282 -10.64 -2.98 -5.20
N GLN A 283 -11.84 -2.56 -4.78
CA GLN A 283 -12.22 -2.41 -3.37
C GLN A 283 -13.40 -3.29 -2.92
N ARG A 284 -13.97 -4.11 -3.80
CA ARG A 284 -15.08 -5.03 -3.48
C ARG A 284 -14.73 -6.46 -3.85
N ASP A 285 -15.65 -7.38 -3.60
CA ASP A 285 -15.57 -8.72 -4.16
C ASP A 285 -15.91 -8.70 -5.66
N TYR A 286 -15.00 -9.20 -6.48
CA TYR A 286 -15.15 -9.29 -7.93
C TYR A 286 -15.24 -10.75 -8.41
N VAL A 287 -15.24 -11.73 -7.50
CA VAL A 287 -15.25 -13.16 -7.88
C VAL A 287 -16.61 -13.75 -7.54
N PRO A 288 -17.46 -14.01 -8.57
CA PRO A 288 -18.72 -14.70 -8.36
C PRO A 288 -18.53 -16.01 -7.59
N LEU A 289 -19.46 -16.35 -6.70
CA LEU A 289 -19.36 -17.53 -5.83
C LEU A 289 -19.06 -18.83 -6.63
N ALA A 290 -19.68 -18.97 -7.81
CA ALA A 290 -19.48 -20.11 -8.70
C ALA A 290 -18.06 -20.21 -9.31
N ASN A 291 -17.30 -19.11 -9.32
CA ASN A 291 -15.95 -19.02 -9.87
C ASN A 291 -14.87 -19.10 -8.79
N ARG A 292 -15.23 -19.26 -7.52
CA ARG A 292 -14.28 -19.41 -6.41
C ARG A 292 -13.74 -20.84 -6.39
N LEU A 293 -12.42 -20.95 -6.49
CA LEU A 293 -11.71 -22.22 -6.56
C LEU A 293 -10.99 -22.48 -5.23
N VAL A 294 -11.24 -23.65 -4.65
CA VAL A 294 -10.57 -24.07 -3.42
C VAL A 294 -9.18 -24.62 -3.78
N PRO A 295 -8.08 -24.20 -3.12
CA PRO A 295 -6.74 -24.61 -3.53
C PRO A 295 -6.51 -26.12 -3.50
N SER A 296 -7.17 -26.85 -2.59
CA SER A 296 -7.07 -28.31 -2.49
C SER A 296 -7.62 -29.08 -3.69
N SER A 297 -8.47 -28.46 -4.53
CA SER A 297 -9.00 -29.04 -5.76
C SER A 297 -8.43 -28.41 -7.03
N LEU A 298 -7.50 -27.45 -6.90
CA LEU A 298 -6.92 -26.73 -8.03
C LEU A 298 -5.99 -27.66 -8.81
N THR A 299 -6.20 -27.77 -10.13
CA THR A 299 -5.24 -28.42 -11.04
C THR A 299 -4.22 -27.40 -11.53
N VAL A 300 -3.05 -27.86 -12.02
CA VAL A 300 -2.03 -26.98 -12.59
C VAL A 300 -2.59 -26.20 -13.80
N GLU A 301 -3.40 -26.84 -14.64
CA GLU A 301 -4.04 -26.20 -15.80
C GLU A 301 -5.04 -25.13 -15.36
N THR A 302 -5.86 -25.40 -14.35
CA THR A 302 -6.80 -24.43 -13.79
C THR A 302 -6.05 -23.23 -13.20
N ALA A 303 -5.02 -23.47 -12.39
CA ALA A 303 -4.19 -22.40 -11.85
C ALA A 303 -3.50 -21.58 -12.95
N ARG A 304 -3.00 -22.25 -14.00
CA ARG A 304 -2.37 -21.61 -15.16
C ARG A 304 -3.36 -20.71 -15.91
N SER A 305 -4.65 -21.05 -15.94
CA SER A 305 -5.68 -20.22 -16.57
C SER A 305 -5.93 -18.88 -15.86
N LEU A 306 -5.51 -18.77 -14.59
CA LEU A 306 -5.58 -17.53 -13.82
C LEU A 306 -4.40 -16.60 -14.08
N LEU A 307 -3.29 -17.11 -14.64
CA LEU A 307 -2.10 -16.31 -14.91
C LEU A 307 -2.38 -15.20 -15.93
N GLY A 308 -1.75 -14.05 -15.70
CA GLY A 308 -1.91 -12.83 -16.47
C GLY A 308 -3.13 -12.00 -16.10
N ARG A 309 -4.03 -12.49 -15.24
CA ARG A 309 -5.32 -11.86 -14.94
C ARG A 309 -5.37 -11.33 -13.51
N PRO A 310 -6.26 -10.36 -13.22
CA PRO A 310 -6.59 -10.02 -11.85
C PRO A 310 -7.27 -11.21 -11.17
N VAL A 311 -6.77 -11.56 -9.99
CA VAL A 311 -7.27 -12.62 -9.12
C VAL A 311 -7.56 -12.05 -7.75
N GLN A 312 -8.60 -12.57 -7.11
CA GLN A 312 -8.91 -12.27 -5.72
C GLN A 312 -8.76 -13.55 -4.91
N SER A 313 -8.34 -13.39 -3.66
CA SER A 313 -8.23 -14.48 -2.71
C SER A 313 -8.92 -14.11 -1.39
N TYR A 314 -9.12 -15.12 -0.55
CA TYR A 314 -9.79 -14.95 0.74
C TYR A 314 -9.01 -15.69 1.82
N SER A 315 -8.73 -14.99 2.92
CA SER A 315 -8.33 -15.58 4.19
C SER A 315 -9.57 -16.07 4.92
N GLY A 316 -9.51 -17.20 5.62
CA GLY A 316 -10.65 -17.79 6.31
C GLY A 316 -11.27 -16.95 7.46
N ASP A 317 -10.99 -15.65 7.55
CA ASP A 317 -11.40 -14.71 8.60
C ASP A 317 -12.66 -13.89 8.28
N GLY A 318 -13.26 -14.02 7.10
CA GLY A 318 -14.48 -13.27 6.77
C GLY A 318 -14.33 -12.24 5.67
N VAL A 319 -13.10 -11.76 5.41
CA VAL A 319 -12.90 -10.53 4.62
C VAL A 319 -12.32 -10.88 3.24
N ALA A 320 -13.05 -10.52 2.18
CA ALA A 320 -12.54 -10.57 0.81
C ALA A 320 -11.30 -9.69 0.70
N ARG A 321 -10.14 -10.29 0.36
CA ARG A 321 -8.87 -9.56 0.33
C ARG A 321 -8.65 -8.83 -0.99
N ARG A 322 -7.55 -8.08 -1.00
CA ARG A 322 -7.01 -7.27 -2.09
C ARG A 322 -6.94 -8.05 -3.40
N VAL A 323 -7.37 -7.42 -4.50
CA VAL A 323 -7.18 -7.98 -5.84
C VAL A 323 -5.73 -7.79 -6.28
N ALA A 324 -5.10 -8.86 -6.74
CA ALA A 324 -3.73 -8.87 -7.25
C ALA A 324 -3.69 -9.46 -8.66
N ILE A 325 -2.60 -9.31 -9.40
CA ILE A 325 -2.46 -9.90 -10.74
C ILE A 325 -1.54 -11.11 -10.65
N ALA A 326 -2.04 -12.29 -11.01
CA ALA A 326 -1.25 -13.52 -10.96
C ALA A 326 -0.22 -13.54 -12.10
N TRP A 327 1.05 -13.75 -11.79
CA TRP A 327 2.15 -13.71 -12.77
C TRP A 327 3.01 -14.99 -12.82
N GLY A 328 2.97 -15.84 -11.79
CA GLY A 328 3.72 -17.10 -11.82
C GLY A 328 3.15 -18.20 -10.91
N LEU A 329 3.59 -19.44 -11.13
CA LEU A 329 3.27 -20.61 -10.31
C LEU A 329 4.54 -21.35 -9.92
N THR A 330 4.65 -21.65 -8.64
CA THR A 330 5.62 -22.61 -8.11
C THR A 330 4.98 -23.97 -7.94
N LEU A 331 5.64 -24.99 -8.46
CA LEU A 331 5.31 -26.39 -8.25
C LEU A 331 6.27 -27.02 -7.26
N ASP A 332 5.79 -27.98 -6.47
CA ASP A 332 6.62 -28.80 -5.60
C ASP A 332 7.30 -29.95 -6.35
N ASP A 333 8.05 -30.77 -5.61
CA ASP A 333 8.81 -31.90 -6.16
C ASP A 333 7.91 -32.98 -6.79
N ASP A 334 6.63 -33.04 -6.42
CA ASP A 334 5.62 -33.93 -7.01
C ASP A 334 4.94 -33.30 -8.23
N GLY A 335 5.33 -32.09 -8.64
CA GLY A 335 4.69 -31.31 -9.71
C GLY A 335 3.32 -30.75 -9.32
N LYS A 336 2.96 -30.74 -8.03
CA LYS A 336 1.71 -30.17 -7.53
C LYS A 336 1.89 -28.68 -7.22
N LEU A 337 0.78 -27.97 -7.19
CA LEU A 337 0.77 -26.54 -6.89
C LEU A 337 1.27 -26.26 -5.47
N ASP A 338 2.23 -25.33 -5.36
CA ASP A 338 2.80 -24.90 -4.09
C ASP A 338 2.43 -23.44 -3.80
N TRP A 339 2.79 -22.53 -4.71
CA TRP A 339 2.56 -21.09 -4.58
C TRP A 339 2.03 -20.47 -5.86
N MET A 340 1.10 -19.52 -5.73
CA MET A 340 0.78 -18.57 -6.81
C MET A 340 1.45 -17.25 -6.52
N HIS A 341 2.24 -16.77 -7.47
CA HIS A 341 2.90 -15.48 -7.38
C HIS A 341 2.02 -14.41 -8.02
N CYS A 342 1.77 -13.36 -7.25
CA CYS A 342 0.90 -12.26 -7.59
C CYS A 342 1.63 -10.93 -7.40
N VAL A 343 1.13 -9.89 -8.05
CA VAL A 343 1.59 -8.52 -7.85
C VAL A 343 0.41 -7.60 -7.63
N VAL A 344 0.48 -6.80 -6.58
CA VAL A 344 -0.45 -5.73 -6.32
C VAL A 344 0.14 -4.46 -6.93
N VAL A 345 -0.60 -3.83 -7.84
CA VAL A 345 -0.19 -2.59 -8.48
C VAL A 345 -1.06 -1.46 -7.93
N GLU A 346 -0.51 -0.70 -6.98
CA GLU A 346 -1.20 0.44 -6.41
C GLU A 346 -0.42 1.72 -6.67
N ARG A 347 -1.05 2.62 -7.43
CA ARG A 347 -0.35 3.80 -7.97
C ARG A 347 0.95 3.31 -8.66
N LYS A 348 2.10 3.86 -8.29
CA LYS A 348 3.41 3.44 -8.80
C LYS A 348 4.13 2.43 -7.91
N ARG A 349 3.50 2.00 -6.81
CA ARG A 349 4.05 0.97 -5.92
C ARG A 349 3.62 -0.40 -6.41
N GLN A 350 4.50 -1.35 -6.19
CA GLN A 350 4.35 -2.74 -6.55
C GLN A 350 4.73 -3.55 -5.35
N GLU A 351 3.83 -4.43 -4.94
CA GLU A 351 4.02 -5.34 -3.82
C GLU A 351 3.91 -6.75 -4.35
N ASP A 352 4.95 -7.55 -4.09
CA ASP A 352 4.94 -8.97 -4.41
C ASP A 352 4.17 -9.70 -3.33
N VAL A 353 3.17 -10.46 -3.79
CA VAL A 353 2.31 -11.27 -2.94
C VAL A 353 2.41 -12.72 -3.40
N VAL A 354 2.44 -13.65 -2.46
CA VAL A 354 2.27 -15.08 -2.76
C VAL A 354 1.04 -15.64 -2.05
N LEU A 355 0.28 -16.45 -2.77
CA LEU A 355 -0.84 -17.21 -2.23
C LEU A 355 -0.36 -18.63 -1.91
N ASP A 356 -0.54 -19.07 -0.66
CA ASP A 356 -0.24 -20.46 -0.24
C ASP A 356 -1.32 -21.40 -0.76
N LEU A 357 -1.05 -22.09 -1.87
CA LEU A 357 -2.02 -22.99 -2.49
C LEU A 357 -2.12 -24.34 -1.76
N LYS A 358 -1.23 -24.63 -0.80
CA LYS A 358 -1.35 -25.82 0.06
C LYS A 358 -2.16 -25.57 1.32
N GLY A 359 -2.45 -24.30 1.64
CA GLY A 359 -3.17 -23.93 2.85
C GLY A 359 -2.47 -24.34 4.16
N GLN A 360 -1.14 -24.50 4.15
CA GLN A 360 -0.37 -25.06 5.26
C GLN A 360 0.12 -23.99 6.26
N ASN A 361 -0.37 -22.76 6.14
CA ASN A 361 0.07 -21.62 6.92
C ASN A 361 1.61 -21.38 6.89
N ARG A 362 2.32 -21.74 5.81
CA ARG A 362 3.79 -21.73 5.75
C ARG A 362 4.34 -20.32 5.52
N GLN A 363 5.44 -19.98 6.18
CA GLN A 363 6.15 -18.74 5.87
C GLN A 363 6.74 -18.82 4.46
N PHE A 364 6.55 -17.76 3.67
CA PHE A 364 7.34 -17.52 2.46
C PHE A 364 8.50 -16.56 2.79
N ARG A 365 9.51 -16.49 1.93
CA ARG A 365 10.75 -15.74 2.17
C ARG A 365 10.49 -14.30 2.64
N GLU A 366 11.47 -13.76 3.38
CA GLU A 366 11.42 -12.38 3.89
C GLU A 366 11.25 -11.35 2.77
N GLY A 367 10.40 -10.35 3.01
CA GLY A 367 10.18 -9.23 2.09
C GLY A 367 9.13 -9.48 0.99
N ILE A 368 8.49 -10.65 0.98
CA ILE A 368 7.36 -10.96 0.10
C ILE A 368 6.13 -11.17 0.97
N ILE A 369 5.04 -10.48 0.65
CA ILE A 369 3.80 -10.59 1.41
C ILE A 369 3.18 -11.94 1.14
N ARG A 370 2.77 -12.62 2.19
CA ARG A 370 2.24 -13.97 2.09
C ARG A 370 0.80 -13.97 2.58
N GLU A 371 -0.09 -14.50 1.75
CA GLU A 371 -1.52 -14.58 2.05
C GLU A 371 -1.99 -16.02 2.16
N ASN A 372 -2.79 -16.26 3.20
CA ASN A 372 -3.55 -17.49 3.33
C ASN A 372 -4.67 -17.48 2.28
N CYS A 373 -4.78 -18.57 1.53
CA CYS A 373 -5.76 -18.71 0.46
C CYS A 373 -6.70 -19.86 0.82
N ALA A 374 -7.92 -19.54 1.24
CA ALA A 374 -9.00 -20.51 1.38
C ALA A 374 -9.73 -20.72 0.04
N TRP A 375 -9.82 -19.67 -0.78
CA TRP A 375 -10.19 -19.75 -2.18
C TRP A 375 -9.43 -18.70 -3.01
N VAL A 376 -9.33 -18.97 -4.32
CA VAL A 376 -8.83 -18.03 -5.33
C VAL A 376 -9.74 -18.05 -6.55
N GLY A 377 -9.92 -16.92 -7.22
CA GLY A 377 -10.65 -16.88 -8.48
C GLY A 377 -10.26 -15.69 -9.33
N ALA A 378 -10.55 -15.78 -10.64
CA ALA A 378 -10.36 -14.65 -11.54
C ALA A 378 -11.43 -13.59 -11.25
N ALA A 379 -11.00 -12.35 -11.01
CA ALA A 379 -11.90 -11.23 -10.82
C ALA A 379 -12.63 -10.92 -12.13
N MET A 380 -13.94 -10.76 -12.05
CA MET A 380 -14.81 -10.34 -13.14
C MET A 380 -15.03 -8.84 -13.04
N LEU A 381 -14.33 -8.07 -13.87
CA LEU A 381 -14.37 -6.61 -13.82
C LEU A 381 -15.42 -6.05 -14.79
N GLU A 382 -15.68 -4.74 -14.71
CA GLU A 382 -16.67 -4.07 -15.56
C GLU A 382 -16.47 -4.34 -17.05
N ALA A 383 -15.21 -4.34 -17.52
CA ALA A 383 -14.90 -4.68 -18.91
C ALA A 383 -15.31 -6.12 -19.26
N ASP A 384 -15.13 -7.08 -18.35
CA ASP A 384 -15.52 -8.48 -18.58
C ASP A 384 -17.04 -8.64 -18.62
N MET A 385 -17.75 -7.93 -17.75
CA MET A 385 -19.22 -7.87 -17.75
C MET A 385 -19.76 -7.24 -19.04
N ARG A 386 -19.12 -6.18 -19.55
CA ARG A 386 -19.46 -5.58 -20.85
C ARG A 386 -19.23 -6.54 -22.01
N ALA A 387 -18.10 -7.25 -22.03
CA ALA A 387 -17.80 -8.23 -23.07
C ALA A 387 -18.83 -9.36 -23.14
N SER A 388 -19.32 -9.78 -21.97
CA SER A 388 -20.25 -10.92 -21.86
C SER A 388 -21.69 -10.56 -22.23
N GLY A 389 -22.01 -9.28 -22.48
CA GLY A 389 -23.39 -8.81 -22.68
C GLY A 389 -24.24 -8.81 -21.39
N ASN A 390 -23.69 -9.34 -20.30
CA ASN A 390 -24.30 -9.39 -18.97
C ASN A 390 -24.30 -8.04 -18.26
N PHE A 391 -23.66 -7.01 -18.82
CA PHE A 391 -23.65 -5.66 -18.23
C PHE A 391 -25.05 -5.09 -17.97
N LYS A 392 -26.06 -5.50 -18.75
CA LYS A 392 -27.47 -5.11 -18.51
C LYS A 392 -28.24 -6.03 -17.55
N ILE A 393 -27.72 -7.22 -17.26
CA ILE A 393 -28.40 -8.24 -16.45
C ILE A 393 -27.85 -8.25 -15.02
N GLU A 394 -26.56 -7.98 -14.81
CA GLU A 394 -25.94 -7.89 -13.47
C GLU A 394 -25.79 -6.44 -12.97
N MET A 395 -25.63 -5.43 -13.84
CA MET A 395 -25.86 -4.01 -13.45
C MET A 395 -27.27 -3.54 -13.81
N GLY A 396 -28.21 -4.48 -14.00
CA GLY A 396 -29.61 -4.18 -14.18
C GLY A 396 -30.20 -3.66 -12.87
N ASN A 397 -29.99 -2.37 -12.58
CA ASN A 397 -30.69 -1.47 -11.65
C ASN A 397 -31.03 -1.93 -10.22
N ASN A 398 -31.00 -3.20 -9.84
CA ASN A 398 -31.42 -3.61 -8.50
C ASN A 398 -30.28 -3.55 -7.51
N GLU A 399 -29.09 -4.11 -7.74
CA GLU A 399 -28.05 -4.12 -6.69
C GLU A 399 -27.39 -2.76 -6.45
N GLN A 400 -27.16 -1.93 -7.48
CA GLN A 400 -26.59 -0.59 -7.26
C GLN A 400 -27.62 0.45 -6.79
N GLU A 401 -28.90 0.34 -7.22
CA GLU A 401 -29.96 1.15 -6.62
C GLU A 401 -30.38 0.59 -5.26
N GLU A 402 -30.31 -0.72 -4.97
CA GLU A 402 -30.49 -1.30 -3.63
C GLU A 402 -29.33 -0.95 -2.74
N ASP A 403 -28.08 -0.98 -3.18
CA ASP A 403 -26.94 -0.59 -2.35
C ASP A 403 -27.00 0.92 -2.08
N GLN A 404 -27.34 1.75 -3.08
CA GLN A 404 -27.56 3.17 -2.83
C GLN A 404 -28.82 3.45 -2.04
N ALA A 405 -29.91 2.70 -2.22
CA ALA A 405 -31.14 2.86 -1.46
C ALA A 405 -30.98 2.34 -0.03
N SER A 406 -30.25 1.25 0.16
CA SER A 406 -29.86 0.67 1.45
C SER A 406 -28.96 1.64 2.18
N LEU A 407 -27.92 2.18 1.51
CA LEU A 407 -27.06 3.20 2.09
C LEU A 407 -27.86 4.47 2.43
N ARG A 408 -28.77 4.93 1.56
CA ARG A 408 -29.64 6.08 1.86
C ARG A 408 -30.59 5.79 3.03
N GLN A 409 -31.23 4.63 3.05
CA GLN A 409 -32.11 4.19 4.13
C GLN A 409 -31.35 4.09 5.45
N TRP A 410 -30.13 3.55 5.41
CA TRP A 410 -29.21 3.48 6.52
C TRP A 410 -28.83 4.88 7.01
N THR A 411 -28.41 5.79 6.12
CA THR A 411 -28.06 7.17 6.47
C THR A 411 -29.26 7.90 7.07
N GLU A 412 -30.46 7.76 6.48
CA GLU A 412 -31.69 8.36 7.00
C GLU A 412 -32.10 7.80 8.37
N LYS A 413 -31.96 6.48 8.56
CA LYS A 413 -32.17 5.78 9.84
C LYS A 413 -31.16 6.28 10.88
N ALA A 414 -29.88 6.31 10.55
CA ALA A 414 -28.81 6.75 11.45
C ALA A 414 -28.99 8.20 11.88
N ARG A 415 -29.19 9.11 10.92
CA ARG A 415 -29.41 10.53 11.22
C ARG A 415 -30.65 10.76 12.08
N ARG A 416 -31.73 10.01 11.82
CA ARG A 416 -32.96 10.06 12.63
C ARG A 416 -32.72 9.57 14.05
N TRP A 417 -32.04 8.43 14.24
CA TRP A 417 -31.73 7.90 15.55
C TRP A 417 -30.81 8.82 16.35
N ILE A 418 -29.76 9.38 15.73
CA ILE A 418 -28.88 10.36 16.35
C ILE A 418 -29.68 11.60 16.77
N LYS A 419 -30.54 12.12 15.89
CA LYS A 419 -31.39 13.27 16.20
C LYS A 419 -32.35 13.00 17.36
N ASN A 420 -32.97 11.82 17.40
CA ASN A 420 -33.86 11.42 18.49
C ASN A 420 -33.09 11.33 19.81
N LEU A 421 -31.93 10.68 19.81
CA LEU A 421 -31.05 10.56 20.99
C LEU A 421 -30.66 11.93 21.52
N ASN A 422 -30.32 12.89 20.65
CA ASN A 422 -29.88 14.22 21.06
C ASN A 422 -31.03 15.22 21.27
N SER A 423 -32.29 14.82 21.13
CA SER A 423 -33.43 15.72 21.34
C SER A 423 -33.54 16.18 22.80
N GLU A 424 -33.92 17.43 23.03
CA GLU A 424 -34.17 17.96 24.37
C GLU A 424 -35.30 17.20 25.07
N GLY A 425 -35.15 16.96 26.37
CA GLY A 425 -36.16 16.25 27.15
C GLY A 425 -36.30 14.76 26.84
N VAL A 426 -35.33 14.16 26.14
CA VAL A 426 -35.25 12.70 25.90
C VAL A 426 -34.13 12.09 26.73
N ASP A 427 -34.40 10.94 27.36
CA ASP A 427 -33.41 10.16 28.10
C ASP A 427 -32.34 9.59 27.15
N LYS A 428 -31.08 9.74 27.51
CA LYS A 428 -29.94 9.34 26.68
C LYS A 428 -29.61 7.87 26.93
N LEU A 429 -30.30 6.99 26.22
CA LEU A 429 -30.19 5.53 26.41
C LEU A 429 -29.42 4.88 25.27
N VAL A 430 -28.53 3.95 25.62
CA VAL A 430 -27.79 3.10 24.70
C VAL A 430 -27.94 1.64 25.12
N GLU A 431 -27.73 0.70 24.19
CA GLU A 431 -27.77 -0.72 24.52
C GLU A 431 -26.38 -1.35 24.49
N VAL A 432 -26.13 -2.27 25.41
CA VAL A 432 -24.97 -3.16 25.42
C VAL A 432 -25.47 -4.56 25.12
N GLY A 433 -24.89 -5.18 24.10
CA GLY A 433 -25.27 -6.51 23.63
C GLY A 433 -25.00 -7.62 24.63
N GLN A 434 -25.41 -8.83 24.26
CA GLN A 434 -25.21 -10.05 25.07
C GLN A 434 -23.73 -10.45 25.19
N ASP A 435 -22.88 -9.97 24.28
CA ASP A 435 -21.43 -10.07 24.37
C ASP A 435 -20.87 -9.28 25.57
N GLY A 436 -21.57 -8.24 26.03
CA GLY A 436 -21.17 -7.45 27.18
C GLY A 436 -19.87 -6.70 26.94
N THR A 437 -19.63 -6.29 25.68
CA THR A 437 -18.40 -5.64 25.26
C THR A 437 -18.64 -4.20 24.84
N LEU A 438 -17.82 -3.29 25.36
CA LEU A 438 -17.73 -1.90 24.94
C LEU A 438 -16.35 -1.65 24.31
N LEU A 439 -16.32 -0.89 23.23
CA LEU A 439 -15.13 -0.44 22.51
C LEU A 439 -14.90 1.03 22.87
N ALA A 440 -13.67 1.39 23.20
CA ALA A 440 -13.28 2.77 23.53
C ALA A 440 -11.97 3.12 22.82
N GLY A 441 -11.87 4.34 22.30
CA GLY A 441 -10.73 4.67 21.45
C GLY A 441 -10.87 5.96 20.65
N ASP A 442 -9.89 6.18 19.77
CA ASP A 442 -9.94 7.17 18.72
C ASP A 442 -10.93 6.71 17.62
N VAL A 443 -12.01 7.47 17.45
CA VAL A 443 -13.10 7.09 16.56
C VAL A 443 -12.68 7.15 15.08
N GLU A 444 -11.75 8.03 14.73
CA GLU A 444 -11.29 8.19 13.35
C GLU A 444 -10.37 7.05 12.92
N LEU A 445 -9.58 6.47 13.84
CA LEU A 445 -8.79 5.27 13.57
C LEU A 445 -9.68 4.06 13.25
N ALA A 446 -10.87 3.99 13.86
CA ALA A 446 -11.83 2.92 13.56
C ALA A 446 -12.42 2.95 12.13
N LYS A 447 -12.10 3.98 11.30
CA LYS A 447 -12.52 4.05 9.89
C LYS A 447 -11.93 2.94 9.03
N ASN A 448 -10.70 2.51 9.32
CA ASN A 448 -10.02 1.49 8.52
C ASN A 448 -10.49 0.10 8.96
N ASN A 449 -10.72 -0.81 7.99
CA ASN A 449 -11.14 -2.18 8.28
C ASN A 449 -10.08 -3.00 9.04
N ASP A 450 -8.83 -2.55 9.02
CA ASP A 450 -7.69 -3.21 9.67
C ASP A 450 -7.39 -2.64 11.07
N GLU A 451 -8.07 -1.57 11.47
CA GLU A 451 -7.82 -0.87 12.73
C GLU A 451 -8.98 -1.12 13.72
N GLU A 452 -8.64 -1.73 14.86
CA GLU A 452 -9.54 -1.96 15.98
C GLU A 452 -9.46 -0.78 16.97
N PHE A 453 -10.52 -0.56 17.76
CA PHE A 453 -10.45 0.37 18.88
C PHE A 453 -9.35 -0.06 19.87
N GLU A 454 -8.65 0.91 20.43
CA GLU A 454 -7.47 0.69 21.28
C GLU A 454 -7.82 -0.01 22.60
N LEU A 455 -9.04 0.22 23.11
CA LEU A 455 -9.51 -0.38 24.35
C LEU A 455 -10.80 -1.19 24.14
N CYS A 456 -10.76 -2.46 24.55
CA CYS A 456 -11.89 -3.37 24.57
C CYS A 456 -12.26 -3.71 26.02
N ILE A 457 -13.42 -3.24 26.46
CA ILE A 457 -13.93 -3.39 27.82
C ILE A 457 -14.93 -4.55 27.82
N SER A 458 -14.49 -5.68 28.35
CA SER A 458 -15.34 -6.87 28.48
C SER A 458 -16.08 -6.92 29.82
N SER A 459 -17.13 -7.73 29.89
CA SER A 459 -17.93 -7.98 31.10
C SER A 459 -18.83 -6.83 31.54
N ALA A 460 -19.17 -5.89 30.64
CA ALA A 460 -20.28 -4.97 30.84
C ALA A 460 -21.59 -5.76 30.95
N LYS A 461 -22.45 -5.37 31.89
CA LYS A 461 -23.76 -6.01 32.06
C LYS A 461 -24.62 -5.75 30.81
N PRO A 462 -25.10 -6.80 30.12
CA PRO A 462 -25.98 -6.62 28.96
C PRO A 462 -27.26 -5.87 29.33
N GLY A 463 -27.79 -5.07 28.42
CA GLY A 463 -29.05 -4.34 28.62
C GLY A 463 -28.99 -2.87 28.22
N ILE A 464 -29.87 -2.09 28.82
CA ILE A 464 -30.04 -0.66 28.57
C ILE A 464 -29.21 0.13 29.57
N TRP A 465 -28.38 1.02 29.04
CA TRP A 465 -27.50 1.92 29.77
C TRP A 465 -27.93 3.36 29.55
N ARG A 466 -27.91 4.16 30.60
CA ARG A 466 -28.10 5.61 30.53
C ARG A 466 -26.74 6.27 30.42
N VAL A 467 -26.59 7.17 29.45
CA VAL A 467 -25.37 7.94 29.21
C VAL A 467 -25.60 9.37 29.68
N SER A 468 -24.62 9.98 30.33
CA SER A 468 -24.64 11.40 30.64
C SER A 468 -23.29 12.02 30.34
N SER A 469 -23.31 13.14 29.64
CA SER A 469 -22.14 13.97 29.35
C SER A 469 -22.49 15.42 29.64
N THR A 470 -21.60 16.11 30.35
CA THR A 470 -21.63 17.57 30.49
C THR A 470 -20.25 18.11 30.17
N VAL A 471 -20.18 19.37 29.72
CA VAL A 471 -18.94 20.01 29.23
C VAL A 471 -17.78 19.96 30.24
N SER A 472 -18.07 19.80 31.53
CA SER A 472 -17.07 19.79 32.61
C SER A 472 -16.99 18.48 33.41
N THR A 473 -17.77 17.47 33.07
CA THR A 473 -17.81 16.21 33.84
C THR A 473 -17.35 15.03 32.97
N PRO A 474 -16.76 13.99 33.58
CA PRO A 474 -16.56 12.72 32.90
C PRO A 474 -17.85 12.26 32.23
N ILE A 475 -17.70 11.63 31.06
CA ILE A 475 -18.80 10.87 30.47
C ILE A 475 -19.12 9.72 31.40
N ARG A 476 -20.40 9.47 31.67
CA ARG A 476 -20.82 8.35 32.52
C ARG A 476 -21.84 7.47 31.81
N PHE A 477 -21.69 6.17 31.99
CA PHE A 477 -22.66 5.15 31.59
C PHE A 477 -23.15 4.45 32.85
N THR A 478 -24.46 4.29 33.00
CA THR A 478 -25.10 3.60 34.13
C THR A 478 -26.07 2.56 33.62
N TRP A 479 -25.88 1.31 34.02
CA TRP A 479 -26.81 0.25 33.70
C TRP A 479 -28.16 0.50 34.36
N VAL A 480 -29.25 0.45 33.60
CA VAL A 480 -30.61 0.76 34.07
C VAL A 480 -31.42 -0.50 34.25
N ARG A 481 -31.48 -1.34 33.22
CA ARG A 481 -32.31 -2.55 33.17
C ARG A 481 -31.91 -3.45 32.01
N GLU A 482 -32.36 -4.69 32.04
CA GLU A 482 -32.27 -5.61 30.91
C GLU A 482 -33.14 -5.14 29.72
N GLY A 483 -32.72 -5.47 28.49
CA GLY A 483 -33.47 -5.20 27.26
C GLY A 483 -32.63 -4.54 26.16
N THR A 484 -33.32 -4.10 25.11
CA THR A 484 -32.76 -3.38 23.95
C THR A 484 -33.36 -1.97 23.86
N VAL A 485 -32.69 -1.05 23.18
CA VAL A 485 -33.17 0.33 23.00
C VAL A 485 -33.93 0.46 21.68
N ASP A 486 -35.15 1.00 21.75
CA ASP A 486 -35.88 1.46 20.56
C ASP A 486 -35.55 2.94 20.29
N TYR A 487 -34.60 3.17 19.38
CA TYR A 487 -34.15 4.52 19.01
C TYR A 487 -35.20 5.35 18.26
N ASP A 488 -36.28 4.75 17.76
CA ASP A 488 -37.42 5.46 17.18
C ASP A 488 -38.46 5.88 18.23
N ALA A 489 -38.42 5.28 19.44
CA ALA A 489 -39.38 5.52 20.51
C ALA A 489 -38.72 5.70 21.90
N LEU A 490 -37.73 6.59 21.98
CA LEU A 490 -37.04 6.88 23.24
C LEU A 490 -37.99 7.49 24.28
N PRO A 491 -37.88 7.07 25.56
CA PRO A 491 -38.75 7.60 26.62
C PRO A 491 -38.45 9.08 26.88
N PRO A 492 -39.47 9.87 27.27
CA PRO A 492 -39.25 11.22 27.76
C PRO A 492 -38.35 11.16 28.99
N SER A 493 -37.53 12.20 29.15
CA SER A 493 -36.60 12.26 30.25
C SER A 493 -37.36 12.21 31.55
N SER A 494 -36.91 11.37 32.48
CA SER A 494 -37.59 11.21 33.77
C SER A 494 -37.57 12.48 34.63
N GLY A 495 -36.89 13.55 34.20
CA GLY A 495 -36.90 14.86 34.84
C GLY A 495 -36.13 14.91 36.16
N ASP A 496 -35.97 13.76 36.80
CA ASP A 496 -34.99 13.54 37.85
C ASP A 496 -33.61 13.55 37.20
N PRO A 497 -32.81 14.62 37.36
CA PRO A 497 -31.37 14.44 37.21
C PRO A 497 -31.06 13.29 38.15
N VAL A 498 -30.57 12.18 37.61
CA VAL A 498 -29.96 11.19 38.48
C VAL A 498 -28.88 12.00 39.18
N SER A 499 -29.14 12.34 40.44
CA SER A 499 -28.16 12.92 41.32
C SER A 499 -27.17 11.79 41.50
N PHE A 500 -26.26 11.67 40.55
CA PHE A 500 -25.02 10.98 40.76
C PHE A 500 -24.46 11.70 41.98
N ALA A 501 -24.49 11.03 43.14
CA ALA A 501 -23.81 11.53 44.31
C ALA A 501 -22.35 11.64 43.85
N ASP A 502 -21.96 12.86 43.45
CA ASP A 502 -20.82 13.08 42.57
C ASP A 502 -19.50 12.66 43.21
N ASP A 503 -19.53 12.41 44.53
CA ASP A 503 -18.44 11.92 45.36
C ASP A 503 -19.03 11.06 46.50
N ASP A 504 -19.85 10.05 46.19
CA ASP A 504 -20.02 9.00 47.19
C ASP A 504 -18.69 8.22 47.25
N ASP A 505 -17.79 8.65 48.14
CA ASP A 505 -16.50 8.02 48.46
C ASP A 505 -16.60 6.50 48.70
N SER A 506 -17.82 5.97 48.85
CA SER A 506 -18.09 4.54 48.95
C SER A 506 -18.00 3.77 47.63
N VAL A 507 -18.11 4.43 46.46
CA VAL A 507 -18.03 3.75 45.15
C VAL A 507 -16.57 3.54 44.76
N LYS A 508 -16.14 2.28 44.81
CA LYS A 508 -14.81 1.88 44.40
C LYS A 508 -14.72 1.78 42.88
N TRP A 509 -14.11 2.78 42.26
CA TRP A 509 -13.74 2.77 40.85
C TRP A 509 -12.50 1.91 40.62
N GLU A 510 -12.52 1.10 39.57
CA GLU A 510 -11.34 0.42 39.03
C GLU A 510 -11.03 0.94 37.63
N GLU A 511 -9.75 1.11 37.32
CA GLU A 511 -9.31 1.40 35.95
C GLU A 511 -9.56 0.19 35.06
N LEU A 512 -10.37 0.39 34.01
CA LEU A 512 -10.67 -0.63 33.01
C LEU A 512 -9.67 -0.58 31.85
N GLY A 513 -9.06 0.59 31.62
CA GLY A 513 -7.96 0.79 30.70
C GLY A 513 -7.79 2.24 30.27
N THR A 514 -6.83 2.47 29.40
CA THR A 514 -6.50 3.78 28.84
C THR A 514 -6.32 3.70 27.33
N PHE A 515 -6.54 4.81 26.63
CA PHE A 515 -6.28 4.96 25.20
C PHE A 515 -5.84 6.39 24.89
N SER A 516 -5.28 6.62 23.71
CA SER A 516 -4.84 7.94 23.24
C SER A 516 -5.60 8.35 22.00
N VAL A 517 -5.95 9.63 21.90
CA VAL A 517 -6.65 10.22 20.75
C VAL A 517 -5.72 11.19 20.05
N ASP A 518 -5.64 11.09 18.73
CA ASP A 518 -4.86 11.98 17.85
C ASP A 518 -5.70 12.67 16.76
N SER A 519 -6.95 12.27 16.62
CA SER A 519 -7.88 12.79 15.63
C SER A 519 -8.81 13.90 16.14
N GLY A 520 -8.79 14.17 17.44
CA GLY A 520 -9.74 15.04 18.13
C GLY A 520 -11.13 14.42 18.36
N ALA A 521 -11.33 13.12 18.13
CA ALA A 521 -12.59 12.42 18.39
C ALA A 521 -12.41 11.15 19.24
N ALA A 522 -12.83 11.20 20.50
CA ALA A 522 -12.86 10.05 21.40
C ALA A 522 -14.26 9.44 21.46
N GLY A 523 -14.40 8.13 21.65
CA GLY A 523 -15.71 7.51 21.78
C GLY A 523 -15.74 6.25 22.63
N ILE A 524 -16.94 5.90 23.10
CA ILE A 524 -17.26 4.60 23.71
C ILE A 524 -18.52 4.06 23.04
N PHE A 525 -18.47 2.81 22.57
CA PHE A 525 -19.55 2.13 21.84
C PHE A 525 -19.77 0.71 22.34
N SER A 526 -21.01 0.24 22.32
CA SER A 526 -21.32 -1.19 22.35
C SER A 526 -20.81 -1.87 21.08
N GLN A 527 -19.99 -2.92 21.24
CA GLN A 527 -19.40 -3.65 20.12
C GLN A 527 -20.50 -4.23 19.21
N SER A 528 -21.53 -4.85 19.80
CA SER A 528 -22.62 -5.46 19.04
C SER A 528 -23.38 -4.43 18.20
N VAL A 529 -23.63 -3.24 18.75
CA VAL A 529 -24.36 -2.17 18.06
C VAL A 529 -23.48 -1.54 16.99
N PHE A 530 -22.22 -1.23 17.31
CA PHE A 530 -21.29 -0.68 16.34
C PHE A 530 -21.07 -1.63 15.16
N SER A 531 -20.94 -2.94 15.44
CA SER A 531 -20.81 -3.96 14.41
C SER A 531 -22.08 -4.08 13.57
N SER A 532 -23.28 -4.10 14.16
CA SER A 532 -24.52 -4.13 13.36
C SER A 532 -24.68 -2.87 12.52
N PHE A 533 -24.28 -1.71 13.04
CA PHE A 533 -24.34 -0.43 12.35
C PHE A 533 -23.38 -0.35 11.16
N THR A 534 -22.19 -0.94 11.31
CA THR A 534 -21.15 -0.96 10.27
C THR A 534 -21.28 -2.13 9.30
N LEU A 535 -22.00 -3.20 9.65
CA LEU A 535 -22.33 -4.31 8.73
C LEU A 535 -23.39 -3.91 7.70
N GLU A 536 -24.32 -3.02 8.06
CA GLU A 536 -25.35 -2.50 7.14
C GLU A 536 -24.80 -1.46 6.14
N GLY A 537 -23.56 -0.95 6.32
CA GLY A 537 -22.99 0.13 5.52
C GLY A 537 -21.51 -0.02 5.18
N ASP A 538 -20.95 0.96 4.45
CA ASP A 538 -19.50 1.07 4.27
C ASP A 538 -18.88 1.63 5.56
N ARG A 539 -18.12 0.81 6.31
CA ARG A 539 -17.58 1.18 7.64
C ARG A 539 -16.92 2.58 7.68
N PRO A 540 -16.00 2.95 6.78
CA PRO A 540 -15.47 4.32 6.71
C PRO A 540 -16.56 5.38 6.62
N TYR A 541 -17.54 5.21 5.74
CA TYR A 541 -18.66 6.14 5.57
C TYR A 541 -19.57 6.17 6.81
N THR A 542 -19.81 5.02 7.44
CA THR A 542 -20.59 4.93 8.68
C THR A 542 -19.92 5.72 9.79
N VAL A 543 -18.63 5.49 10.03
CA VAL A 543 -17.86 6.20 11.05
C VAL A 543 -17.80 7.69 10.74
N ASP A 544 -17.60 8.08 9.48
CA ASP A 544 -17.61 9.49 9.07
C ASP A 544 -18.97 10.16 9.33
N THR A 545 -20.07 9.44 9.07
CA THR A 545 -21.43 9.92 9.38
C THR A 545 -21.63 10.13 10.87
N LEU A 546 -21.10 9.23 11.71
CA LEU A 546 -21.18 9.36 13.16
C LEU A 546 -20.35 10.54 13.68
N VAL A 547 -19.11 10.70 13.20
CA VAL A 547 -18.20 11.79 13.63
C VAL A 547 -18.70 13.16 13.15
N THR A 548 -19.28 13.25 11.96
CA THR A 548 -19.74 14.52 11.36
C THR A 548 -21.14 14.95 11.82
N ALA A 549 -21.90 14.08 12.49
CA ALA A 549 -23.27 14.38 12.94
C ALA A 549 -23.45 15.71 13.70
N PRO A 550 -22.54 16.12 14.61
CA PRO A 550 -22.60 17.45 15.24
C PRO A 550 -22.50 18.60 14.24
N MET A 551 -21.65 18.47 13.21
CA MET A 551 -21.45 19.49 12.16
C MET A 551 -22.65 19.59 11.24
N GLU A 552 -23.43 18.51 11.10
CA GLU A 552 -24.68 18.48 10.35
C GLU A 552 -25.90 18.98 11.16
N GLY A 553 -25.69 19.40 12.41
CA GLY A 553 -26.76 19.90 13.28
C GLY A 553 -27.71 18.80 13.77
N LEU A 554 -27.27 17.54 13.81
CA LEU A 554 -28.04 16.41 14.32
C LEU A 554 -28.01 16.29 15.85
N GLY A 555 -27.20 17.14 16.50
CA GLY A 555 -26.95 17.13 17.93
C GLY A 555 -25.58 16.53 18.27
N ASP A 556 -25.20 16.66 19.53
CA ASP A 556 -23.96 16.21 20.14
C ASP A 556 -24.28 15.85 21.60
N PRO A 557 -23.70 14.81 22.22
CA PRO A 557 -22.71 13.83 21.72
C PRO A 557 -23.19 12.38 21.48
N TYR A 558 -24.49 12.11 21.56
CA TYR A 558 -25.00 10.74 21.66
C TYR A 558 -25.23 10.08 20.30
N VAL A 559 -24.87 8.80 20.16
CA VAL A 559 -25.06 8.00 18.94
C VAL A 559 -25.58 6.60 19.28
N PRO A 560 -26.18 5.85 18.33
CA PRO A 560 -26.62 4.48 18.60
C PRO A 560 -25.48 3.63 19.18
N GLY A 561 -25.77 2.98 20.32
CA GLY A 561 -24.81 2.16 21.05
C GLY A 561 -23.74 2.91 21.85
N GLY A 562 -23.67 4.24 21.82
CA GLY A 562 -22.54 4.93 22.42
C GLY A 562 -22.59 6.46 22.47
N ILE A 563 -21.41 7.05 22.55
CA ILE A 563 -21.16 8.49 22.60
C ILE A 563 -19.85 8.81 21.88
N ILE A 564 -19.82 9.94 21.18
CA ILE A 564 -18.61 10.50 20.57
C ILE A 564 -18.41 11.88 21.15
N VAL A 565 -17.24 12.13 21.73
CA VAL A 565 -16.86 13.44 22.23
C VAL A 565 -15.74 14.03 21.41
N ARG A 566 -15.88 15.30 21.07
CA ARG A 566 -14.82 16.10 20.47
C ARG A 566 -14.01 16.73 21.60
N GLY A 567 -12.83 16.19 21.82
CA GLY A 567 -11.94 16.57 22.91
C GLY A 567 -10.59 17.02 22.40
N ASN A 568 -9.68 17.29 23.33
CA ASN A 568 -8.28 17.49 22.97
C ASN A 568 -7.63 16.15 22.62
N ASP A 569 -6.64 16.21 21.74
CA ASP A 569 -5.70 15.11 21.55
C ASP A 569 -5.02 14.83 22.90
N GLY A 570 -4.83 13.56 23.23
CA GLY A 570 -4.27 13.17 24.53
C GLY A 570 -4.74 11.81 25.02
N GLY A 571 -4.33 11.48 26.25
CA GLY A 571 -4.72 10.23 26.91
C GLY A 571 -6.10 10.32 27.54
N TYR A 572 -6.86 9.24 27.48
CA TYR A 572 -8.15 9.06 28.14
C TYR A 572 -8.08 7.84 29.06
N VAL A 573 -8.74 7.95 30.21
CA VAL A 573 -8.88 6.88 31.20
C VAL A 573 -10.34 6.45 31.26
N VAL A 574 -10.57 5.15 31.20
CA VAL A 574 -11.89 4.55 31.43
C VAL A 574 -11.86 3.76 32.73
N GLU A 575 -12.78 4.11 33.63
CA GLU A 575 -12.95 3.43 34.91
C GLU A 575 -14.36 2.84 35.01
N GLY A 576 -14.52 1.83 35.88
CA GLY A 576 -15.84 1.24 36.12
C GLY A 576 -16.05 0.75 37.54
N THR A 577 -17.28 0.32 37.80
CA THR A 577 -17.68 -0.34 39.04
C THR A 577 -18.47 -1.60 38.71
N ARG A 578 -18.24 -2.66 39.49
CA ARG A 578 -18.90 -3.96 39.32
C ARG A 578 -20.02 -4.17 40.33
N ASP A 579 -21.03 -4.93 39.94
CA ASP A 579 -22.05 -5.47 40.84
C ASP A 579 -21.55 -6.73 41.59
N GLU A 580 -22.42 -7.33 42.40
CA GLU A 580 -22.11 -8.55 43.18
C GLU A 580 -21.78 -9.76 42.29
N ASP A 581 -22.25 -9.78 41.05
CA ASP A 581 -21.97 -10.82 40.05
C ASP A 581 -20.66 -10.55 39.28
N GLY A 582 -19.93 -9.49 39.63
CA GLY A 582 -18.69 -9.08 38.98
C GLY A 582 -18.89 -8.46 37.59
N ARG A 583 -20.12 -8.06 37.22
CA ARG A 583 -20.43 -7.39 35.96
C ARG A 583 -20.28 -5.89 36.11
N ILE A 584 -19.72 -5.22 35.10
CA ILE A 584 -19.58 -3.77 35.10
C ILE A 584 -20.98 -3.16 34.95
N VAL A 585 -21.37 -2.27 35.86
CA VAL A 585 -22.68 -1.61 35.89
C VAL A 585 -22.59 -0.07 35.87
N LEU A 586 -21.40 0.47 36.11
CA LEU A 586 -21.06 1.88 35.98
C LEU A 586 -19.76 2.01 35.21
N ILE A 587 -19.69 2.97 34.30
CA ILE A 587 -18.46 3.34 33.58
C ILE A 587 -18.34 4.85 33.58
N ARG A 588 -17.12 5.36 33.73
CA ARG A 588 -16.81 6.77 33.48
C ARG A 588 -15.56 6.91 32.62
N MET A 589 -15.57 7.89 31.71
CA MET A 589 -14.44 8.23 30.85
C MET A 589 -14.06 9.70 31.04
N HIS A 590 -12.76 9.97 31.17
CA HIS A 590 -12.22 11.31 31.31
C HIS A 590 -10.82 11.44 30.71
N GLU A 591 -10.45 12.67 30.37
CA GLU A 591 -9.09 13.01 29.93
C GLU A 591 -8.10 12.81 31.08
N THR A 592 -6.91 12.31 30.75
CA THR A 592 -5.79 12.20 31.68
C THR A 592 -5.27 13.61 31.93
N ARG A 593 -5.35 14.11 33.16
CA ARG A 593 -4.70 15.39 33.49
C ARG A 593 -3.20 15.16 33.51
N GLU A 594 -2.47 15.80 32.59
CA GLU A 594 -1.04 16.03 32.76
C GLU A 594 -0.89 17.04 33.91
N ASP A 595 -0.53 16.55 35.10
CA ASP A 595 -0.15 17.39 36.25
C ASP A 595 1.23 18.06 36.03
#